data_AF-A0A844F9N3-F1
#
_entry.id   AF-A0A844F9N3-F1
#
_cell.length_a   1.000
_cell.length_b   1.000
_cell.length_c   1.000
_cell.angle_alpha   90.00
_cell.angle_beta   90.00
_cell.angle_gamma   90.00
#
_symmetry.space_group_name_H-M   'P 1'
#
loop_
_entity.id
_entity.type
_entity.pdbx_description
1 polymer ?
#
loop_
_entity_poly.entity_id
_entity_poly.type
_entity_poly.pdbx_seq_one_letter_code
_entity_poly.pdbx_strand_id
1 'polypeptide(L)'
;MPRAKKTTTGKEPANKQKGTKKCNFCHEEKKMTDFYISKNPIHSVDERVPICKECIAKASLNEDGTINELELNKILKLISRPYYKDLIESSIQSFKREHSYVEEDKVQYYGKEILQKYFTLIAMRQDRDKSYEDSERESFVHRTSNTPKSTKERIAQKYADITDMDENGNVIDKNDKKLKSDIGDFEITDEIVELFGDGYSKYEYKKMYEKYEKLKLNYSLQTNIHQEALATYVRFKVKEEDATARGNVDEAKKWYDAAQNAAEKAKLTPKQLTKADLDSGVNSVSELTKAVEQAVDVIKIMPRFKYRPNDAPDFNIWCYVDYERKLNDQPSVSYEDVYSFYDKKREEYIAQNGDPYGIFDNEPTLKNRDTVKTFIKLPDDYEELAGNGND
;
A
#
# COMPACT_ATOMS: atom_id res chain seq x y z
N MET A 1 -40.55 -11.41 -42.13
CA MET A 1 -41.11 -12.60 -41.42
C MET A 1 -41.86 -12.12 -40.18
N PRO A 2 -43.15 -12.46 -40.01
CA PRO A 2 -43.88 -12.11 -38.80
C PRO A 2 -43.36 -12.94 -37.62
N ARG A 3 -43.03 -12.27 -36.52
CA ARG A 3 -42.44 -12.86 -35.31
C ARG A 3 -43.47 -13.78 -34.65
N ALA A 4 -43.16 -15.08 -34.57
CA ALA A 4 -44.00 -16.05 -33.87
C ALA A 4 -44.23 -15.60 -32.41
N LYS A 5 -45.50 -15.47 -32.02
CA LYS A 5 -45.90 -15.17 -30.63
C LYS A 5 -45.53 -16.38 -29.77
N LYS A 6 -44.65 -16.18 -28.79
CA LYS A 6 -44.42 -17.15 -27.72
C LYS A 6 -45.76 -17.41 -27.03
N THR A 7 -46.14 -18.68 -26.93
CA THR A 7 -47.27 -19.19 -26.17
C THR A 7 -47.15 -18.77 -24.72
N THR A 8 -47.99 -17.80 -24.31
CA THR A 8 -48.19 -17.44 -22.91
C THR A 8 -48.91 -18.57 -22.21
N THR A 9 -48.20 -19.27 -21.32
CA THR A 9 -48.81 -20.08 -20.26
C THR A 9 -49.80 -19.21 -19.48
N GLY A 10 -51.03 -19.67 -19.34
CA GLY A 10 -52.15 -18.93 -18.75
C GLY A 10 -51.99 -18.73 -17.25
N LYS A 11 -51.17 -17.77 -16.83
CA LYS A 11 -51.16 -17.24 -15.46
C LYS A 11 -51.89 -15.90 -15.43
N GLU A 12 -52.75 -15.71 -14.43
CA GLU A 12 -53.44 -14.44 -14.23
C GLU A 12 -52.43 -13.30 -14.04
N PRO A 13 -52.63 -12.14 -14.68
CA PRO A 13 -51.72 -11.01 -14.53
C PRO A 13 -51.68 -10.56 -13.07
N ALA A 14 -50.53 -10.08 -12.60
CA ALA A 14 -50.26 -9.82 -11.18
C ALA A 14 -51.30 -8.94 -10.46
N ASN A 15 -51.97 -8.01 -11.15
CA ASN A 15 -53.01 -7.16 -10.55
C ASN A 15 -54.36 -7.89 -10.36
N LYS A 16 -54.52 -9.09 -10.93
CA LYS A 16 -55.73 -9.92 -10.84
C LYS A 16 -55.57 -11.13 -9.92
N GLN A 17 -54.34 -11.42 -9.46
CA GLN A 17 -54.09 -12.48 -8.50
C GLN A 17 -54.87 -12.22 -7.20
N LYS A 18 -55.85 -13.08 -6.91
CA LYS A 18 -56.65 -13.05 -5.68
C LYS A 18 -56.03 -13.99 -4.64
N GLY A 19 -56.01 -13.57 -3.37
CA GLY A 19 -55.55 -14.41 -2.27
C GLY A 19 -54.78 -13.64 -1.20
N THR A 20 -54.47 -14.34 -0.11
CA THR A 20 -53.62 -13.87 0.98
C THR A 20 -52.30 -14.66 0.98
N LYS A 21 -51.23 -14.01 1.44
CA LYS A 21 -49.90 -14.59 1.64
C LYS A 21 -49.38 -14.14 3.01
N LYS A 22 -48.78 -15.07 3.74
CA LYS A 22 -48.12 -14.78 5.02
C LYS A 22 -46.75 -14.13 4.76
N CYS A 23 -46.48 -13.03 5.43
CA CYS A 23 -45.18 -12.36 5.36
C CYS A 23 -44.12 -13.11 6.17
N ASN A 24 -42.92 -13.32 5.62
CA ASN A 24 -41.84 -13.98 6.36
C ASN A 24 -41.21 -13.12 7.46
N PHE A 25 -41.49 -11.81 7.48
CA PHE A 25 -40.89 -10.86 8.44
C PHE A 25 -41.84 -10.49 9.59
N CYS A 26 -43.10 -10.12 9.31
CA CYS A 26 -44.09 -9.82 10.36
C CYS A 26 -45.04 -10.99 10.69
N HIS A 27 -45.01 -12.07 9.91
CA HIS A 27 -45.87 -13.25 10.09
C HIS A 27 -47.39 -13.00 9.98
N GLU A 28 -47.81 -11.82 9.56
CA GLU A 28 -49.20 -11.49 9.27
C GLU A 28 -49.62 -11.97 7.87
N GLU A 29 -50.89 -12.36 7.73
CA GLU A 29 -51.51 -12.63 6.44
C GLU A 29 -51.92 -11.32 5.76
N LYS A 30 -51.35 -11.05 4.59
CA LYS A 30 -51.63 -9.84 3.80
C LYS A 30 -52.12 -10.22 2.42
N LYS A 31 -52.75 -9.27 1.72
CA LYS A 31 -53.22 -9.52 0.35
C LYS A 31 -52.00 -9.74 -0.54
N MET A 32 -52.14 -10.57 -1.57
CA MET A 32 -51.06 -10.77 -2.55
C MET A 32 -50.53 -9.44 -3.10
N THR A 33 -51.41 -8.47 -3.34
CA THR A 33 -51.08 -7.10 -3.79
C THR A 33 -50.10 -6.34 -2.90
N ASP A 34 -50.00 -6.72 -1.63
CA ASP A 34 -49.12 -6.10 -0.63
C ASP A 34 -47.69 -6.64 -0.68
N PHE A 35 -47.39 -7.51 -1.66
CA PHE A 35 -46.06 -8.03 -1.97
C PHE A 35 -45.64 -7.59 -3.36
N TYR A 36 -44.36 -7.26 -3.55
CA TYR A 36 -43.81 -6.93 -4.86
C TYR A 36 -43.71 -8.17 -5.75
N ILE A 37 -43.88 -7.97 -7.07
CA ILE A 37 -43.74 -9.03 -8.06
C ILE A 37 -42.27 -9.43 -8.16
N SER A 38 -42.01 -10.72 -8.23
CA SER A 38 -40.68 -11.26 -8.50
C SER A 38 -40.74 -12.37 -9.53
N LYS A 39 -39.80 -12.31 -10.46
CA LYS A 39 -39.63 -13.34 -11.50
C LYS A 39 -38.42 -14.23 -11.28
N ASN A 40 -37.78 -14.07 -10.13
CA ASN A 40 -36.68 -14.94 -9.74
C ASN A 40 -37.20 -16.39 -9.63
N PRO A 41 -36.47 -17.39 -10.14
CA PRO A 41 -36.84 -18.81 -10.01
C PRO A 41 -37.20 -19.25 -8.58
N ILE A 42 -36.58 -18.65 -7.56
CA ILE A 42 -36.85 -18.94 -6.14
C ILE A 42 -38.30 -18.61 -5.76
N HIS A 43 -38.88 -17.57 -6.38
CA HIS A 43 -40.26 -17.12 -6.11
C HIS A 43 -41.24 -17.62 -7.19
N SER A 44 -40.93 -18.69 -7.90
CA SER A 44 -41.71 -19.16 -9.06
C SER A 44 -43.11 -19.69 -8.72
N VAL A 45 -43.35 -20.07 -7.46
CA VAL A 45 -44.62 -20.61 -6.97
C VAL A 45 -45.73 -19.55 -7.02
N ASP A 46 -45.45 -18.36 -6.49
CA ASP A 46 -46.42 -17.28 -6.35
C ASP A 46 -46.03 -15.98 -7.10
N GLU A 47 -44.84 -15.95 -7.71
CA GLU A 47 -44.26 -14.83 -8.45
C GLU A 47 -44.21 -13.54 -7.62
N ARG A 48 -44.07 -13.67 -6.29
CA ARG A 48 -43.99 -12.53 -5.37
C ARG A 48 -42.90 -12.73 -4.34
N VAL A 49 -42.30 -11.61 -3.93
CA VAL A 49 -41.32 -11.63 -2.84
C VAL A 49 -41.97 -12.13 -1.53
N PRO A 50 -41.20 -12.76 -0.63
CA PRO A 50 -41.73 -13.32 0.62
C PRO A 50 -42.01 -12.28 1.72
N ILE A 51 -41.58 -11.04 1.53
CA ILE A 51 -41.69 -9.95 2.51
C ILE A 51 -42.68 -8.90 1.99
N CYS A 52 -43.61 -8.46 2.83
CA CYS A 52 -44.60 -7.46 2.43
C CYS A 52 -43.96 -6.07 2.25
N LYS A 53 -44.61 -5.22 1.44
CA LYS A 53 -44.17 -3.85 1.11
C LYS A 53 -43.90 -2.99 2.35
N GLU A 54 -44.75 -3.13 3.38
CA GLU A 54 -44.62 -2.37 4.62
C GLU A 54 -43.38 -2.78 5.42
N CYS A 55 -43.09 -4.08 5.51
CA CYS A 55 -41.88 -4.56 6.19
C CYS A 55 -40.61 -4.15 5.43
N ILE A 56 -40.63 -4.24 4.09
CA ILE A 56 -39.52 -3.77 3.26
C ILE A 56 -39.28 -2.28 3.51
N ALA A 57 -40.33 -1.46 3.49
CA ALA A 57 -40.21 -0.03 3.77
C ALA A 57 -39.67 0.23 5.18
N LYS A 58 -40.27 -0.36 6.22
CA LYS A 58 -39.85 -0.15 7.62
C LYS A 58 -38.39 -0.54 7.87
N ALA A 59 -37.93 -1.64 7.27
CA ALA A 59 -36.57 -2.11 7.48
C ALA A 59 -35.54 -1.39 6.58
N SER A 60 -35.97 -0.74 5.50
CA SER A 60 -35.07 0.03 4.60
C SER A 60 -35.02 1.53 4.93
N LEU A 61 -35.71 1.99 5.97
CA LEU A 61 -35.81 3.40 6.34
C LEU A 61 -35.24 3.63 7.74
N ASN A 62 -34.60 4.78 7.94
CA ASN A 62 -34.20 5.27 9.25
C ASN A 62 -35.41 5.82 10.02
N GLU A 63 -35.24 6.09 11.32
CA GLU A 63 -36.30 6.66 12.17
C GLU A 63 -36.79 8.04 11.69
N ASP A 64 -35.93 8.80 11.02
CA ASP A 64 -36.23 10.10 10.44
C ASP A 64 -36.98 10.03 9.09
N GLY A 65 -37.18 8.82 8.54
CA GLY A 65 -37.84 8.60 7.25
C GLY A 65 -36.89 8.65 6.04
N THR A 66 -35.59 8.85 6.23
CA THR A 66 -34.59 8.75 5.16
C THR A 66 -34.32 7.29 4.77
N ILE A 67 -33.80 7.08 3.56
CA ILE A 67 -33.45 5.74 3.08
C ILE A 67 -32.15 5.28 3.74
N ASN A 68 -32.22 4.16 4.46
CA ASN A 68 -31.04 3.46 4.94
C ASN A 68 -30.53 2.55 3.82
N GLU A 69 -29.50 3.01 3.10
CA GLU A 69 -28.98 2.29 1.94
C GLU A 69 -28.37 0.93 2.27
N LEU A 70 -27.77 0.78 3.46
CA LEU A 70 -27.18 -0.48 3.89
C LEU A 70 -28.26 -1.53 4.12
N GLU A 71 -29.29 -1.16 4.88
CA GLU A 71 -30.41 -2.07 5.16
C GLU A 71 -31.24 -2.34 3.90
N LEU A 72 -31.42 -1.33 3.03
CA LEU A 72 -32.03 -1.51 1.71
C LEU A 72 -31.26 -2.54 0.88
N ASN A 73 -29.93 -2.43 0.85
CA ASN A 73 -29.06 -3.36 0.12
C ASN A 73 -29.19 -4.80 0.67
N LYS A 74 -29.11 -4.96 2.00
CA LYS A 74 -29.31 -6.26 2.68
C LYS A 74 -30.67 -6.88 2.34
N ILE A 75 -31.74 -6.08 2.38
CA ILE A 75 -33.10 -6.55 2.08
C ILE A 75 -33.22 -6.95 0.62
N LEU A 76 -32.72 -6.14 -0.33
CA LEU A 76 -32.77 -6.46 -1.77
C LEU A 76 -32.00 -7.74 -2.10
N LYS A 77 -30.87 -7.98 -1.43
CA LYS A 77 -30.12 -9.23 -1.49
C LYS A 77 -30.98 -10.41 -0.99
N LEU A 78 -31.61 -10.27 0.18
CA LEU A 78 -32.47 -11.30 0.78
C LEU A 78 -33.66 -11.70 -0.11
N ILE A 79 -34.32 -10.74 -0.74
CA ILE A 79 -35.45 -11.01 -1.65
C ILE A 79 -35.01 -11.28 -3.10
N SER A 80 -33.70 -11.26 -3.35
CA SER A 80 -33.05 -11.46 -4.66
C SER A 80 -33.58 -10.54 -5.76
N ARG A 81 -33.77 -9.26 -5.43
CA ARG A 81 -34.17 -8.19 -6.35
C ARG A 81 -32.95 -7.31 -6.68
N PRO A 82 -32.89 -6.72 -7.88
CA PRO A 82 -31.73 -5.94 -8.29
C PRO A 82 -31.59 -4.68 -7.44
N TYR A 83 -30.34 -4.29 -7.17
CA TYR A 83 -29.97 -3.07 -6.47
C TYR A 83 -29.29 -2.09 -7.42
N TYR A 84 -30.02 -1.09 -7.92
CA TYR A 84 -29.52 -0.14 -8.90
C TYR A 84 -29.58 1.29 -8.37
N LYS A 85 -28.39 1.87 -8.15
CA LYS A 85 -28.22 3.22 -7.58
C LYS A 85 -28.78 4.33 -8.48
N ASP A 86 -28.70 4.13 -9.80
CA ASP A 86 -29.26 5.06 -10.78
C ASP A 86 -30.80 5.05 -10.81
N LEU A 87 -31.43 3.92 -10.46
CA LEU A 87 -32.89 3.88 -10.29
C LEU A 87 -33.36 4.56 -9.00
N ILE A 88 -32.55 4.53 -7.93
CA ILE A 88 -32.82 5.30 -6.70
C ILE A 88 -32.75 6.80 -6.99
N GLU A 89 -31.71 7.23 -7.72
CA GLU A 89 -31.61 8.63 -8.12
C GLU A 89 -32.78 9.04 -9.05
N SER A 90 -33.17 8.14 -9.97
CA SER A 90 -34.34 8.36 -10.83
C SER A 90 -35.65 8.45 -10.05
N SER A 91 -35.80 7.68 -8.96
CA SER A 91 -37.00 7.73 -8.12
C SER A 91 -37.06 9.02 -7.31
N ILE A 92 -35.92 9.50 -6.79
CA ILE A 92 -35.81 10.83 -6.15
C ILE A 92 -36.19 11.94 -7.14
N GLN A 93 -35.65 11.92 -8.35
CA GLN A 93 -35.99 12.92 -9.38
C GLN A 93 -37.45 12.84 -9.81
N SER A 94 -38.02 11.63 -9.92
CA SER A 94 -39.45 11.48 -10.20
C SER A 94 -40.32 12.02 -9.06
N PHE A 95 -39.92 11.80 -7.81
CA PHE A 95 -40.61 12.37 -6.66
C PHE A 95 -40.57 13.90 -6.68
N LYS A 96 -39.38 14.49 -6.88
CA LYS A 96 -39.19 15.95 -7.02
C LYS A 96 -40.09 16.57 -8.08
N ARG A 97 -40.20 15.92 -9.25
CA ARG A 97 -41.05 16.41 -10.36
C ARG A 97 -42.54 16.39 -10.02
N GLU A 98 -42.99 15.38 -9.29
CA GLU A 98 -44.40 15.26 -8.88
C GLU A 98 -44.75 16.11 -7.66
N HIS A 99 -43.76 16.38 -6.79
CA HIS A 99 -43.90 17.10 -5.54
C HIS A 99 -43.07 18.38 -5.57
N SER A 100 -43.27 19.20 -6.62
CA SER A 100 -42.52 20.45 -6.84
C SER A 100 -42.66 21.48 -5.72
N TYR A 101 -43.66 21.32 -4.85
CA TYR A 101 -43.90 22.17 -3.68
C TYR A 101 -43.06 21.78 -2.46
N VAL A 102 -42.40 20.63 -2.47
CA VAL A 102 -41.52 20.19 -1.38
C VAL A 102 -40.14 20.80 -1.57
N GLU A 103 -39.62 21.44 -0.51
CA GLU A 103 -38.26 21.98 -0.49
C GLU A 103 -37.22 20.88 -0.74
N GLU A 104 -36.16 21.20 -1.48
CA GLU A 104 -35.17 20.22 -1.95
C GLU A 104 -34.51 19.44 -0.80
N ASP A 105 -34.23 20.12 0.32
CA ASP A 105 -33.60 19.53 1.51
C ASP A 105 -34.53 18.58 2.27
N LYS A 106 -35.85 18.70 2.06
CA LYS A 106 -36.86 17.87 2.74
C LYS A 106 -37.21 16.61 1.95
N VAL A 107 -36.83 16.54 0.67
CA VAL A 107 -37.16 15.40 -0.20
C VAL A 107 -36.65 14.07 0.35
N GLN A 108 -35.48 14.07 1.00
CA GLN A 108 -34.86 12.86 1.53
C GLN A 108 -35.69 12.16 2.62
N TYR A 109 -36.51 12.91 3.37
CA TYR A 109 -37.36 12.36 4.44
C TYR A 109 -38.61 11.64 3.92
N TYR A 110 -38.91 11.73 2.62
CA TYR A 110 -39.99 10.99 1.95
C TYR A 110 -39.51 9.64 1.41
N GLY A 111 -38.67 8.94 2.18
CA GLY A 111 -38.02 7.71 1.75
C GLY A 111 -39.02 6.62 1.37
N LYS A 112 -40.20 6.57 2.02
CA LYS A 112 -41.25 5.59 1.72
C LYS A 112 -41.79 5.75 0.30
N GLU A 113 -42.14 6.97 -0.12
CA GLU A 113 -42.63 7.25 -1.48
C GLU A 113 -41.53 7.04 -2.52
N ILE A 114 -40.29 7.43 -2.20
CA ILE A 114 -39.12 7.23 -3.07
C ILE A 114 -38.86 5.73 -3.28
N LEU A 115 -38.94 4.90 -2.23
CA LEU A 115 -38.81 3.45 -2.33
C LEU A 115 -39.95 2.82 -3.13
N GLN A 116 -41.19 3.28 -2.97
CA GLN A 116 -42.30 2.81 -3.79
C GLN A 116 -42.03 3.04 -5.28
N LYS A 117 -41.53 4.22 -5.66
CA LYS A 117 -41.11 4.53 -7.02
C LYS A 117 -39.91 3.71 -7.48
N TYR A 118 -38.94 3.46 -6.61
CA TYR A 118 -37.83 2.57 -6.93
C TYR A 118 -38.33 1.17 -7.30
N PHE A 119 -39.22 0.60 -6.49
CA PHE A 119 -39.79 -0.72 -6.73
C PHE A 119 -40.64 -0.80 -8.01
N THR A 120 -41.28 0.30 -8.43
CA THR A 120 -41.98 0.34 -9.73
C THR A 120 -41.02 0.40 -10.91
N LEU A 121 -39.88 1.09 -10.78
CA LEU A 121 -38.82 1.13 -11.80
C LEU A 121 -38.19 -0.26 -12.01
N ILE A 122 -37.80 -0.97 -10.95
CA ILE A 122 -37.24 -2.33 -11.09
C ILE A 122 -38.25 -3.36 -11.60
N ALA A 123 -39.55 -3.06 -11.55
CA ALA A 123 -40.60 -3.91 -12.10
C ALA A 123 -40.81 -3.68 -13.60
N MET A 124 -40.15 -2.67 -14.19
CA MET A 124 -40.18 -2.42 -15.64
C MET A 124 -39.49 -3.54 -16.42
N ARG A 125 -39.84 -3.65 -17.71
CA ARG A 125 -39.37 -4.72 -18.60
C ARG A 125 -37.84 -4.90 -18.63
N GLN A 126 -37.08 -3.84 -18.39
CA GLN A 126 -35.62 -3.84 -18.41
C GLN A 126 -35.03 -4.65 -17.24
N ASP A 127 -35.60 -4.53 -16.04
CA ASP A 127 -35.00 -5.03 -14.79
C ASP A 127 -35.86 -6.05 -14.05
N ARG A 128 -37.11 -6.24 -14.48
CA ARG A 128 -38.06 -7.16 -13.82
C ARG A 128 -37.53 -8.58 -13.70
N ASP A 129 -36.82 -9.04 -14.73
CA ASP A 129 -36.26 -10.38 -14.85
C ASP A 129 -34.81 -10.47 -14.30
N LYS A 130 -34.23 -9.36 -13.80
CA LYS A 130 -32.90 -9.33 -13.20
C LYS A 130 -32.93 -9.68 -11.71
N SER A 131 -31.83 -10.23 -11.22
CA SER A 131 -31.59 -10.56 -9.82
C SER A 131 -30.60 -9.60 -9.16
N TYR A 132 -30.37 -9.76 -7.86
CA TYR A 132 -29.33 -9.02 -7.14
C TYR A 132 -27.93 -9.26 -7.74
N GLU A 133 -27.61 -10.49 -8.11
CA GLU A 133 -26.32 -10.87 -8.72
C GLU A 133 -26.08 -10.15 -10.05
N ASP A 134 -27.15 -9.90 -10.83
CA ASP A 134 -27.02 -9.17 -12.09
C ASP A 134 -26.66 -7.70 -11.85
N SER A 135 -27.27 -7.06 -10.84
CA SER A 135 -26.87 -5.70 -10.45
C SER A 135 -25.43 -5.65 -9.91
N GLU A 136 -24.99 -6.66 -9.17
CA GLU A 136 -23.61 -6.74 -8.67
C GLU A 136 -22.59 -6.86 -9.82
N ARG A 137 -22.88 -7.73 -10.81
CA ARG A 137 -22.06 -7.88 -12.03
C ARG A 137 -21.99 -6.58 -12.84
N GLU A 138 -23.05 -5.78 -12.79
CA GLU A 138 -23.12 -4.46 -13.42
C GLU A 138 -22.58 -3.32 -12.54
N SER A 139 -22.04 -3.63 -11.35
CA SER A 139 -21.50 -2.64 -10.40
C SER A 139 -22.58 -1.64 -9.91
N PHE A 140 -23.81 -2.13 -9.75
CA PHE A 140 -24.98 -1.42 -9.21
C PHE A 140 -25.43 -0.19 -10.01
N VAL A 141 -25.01 -0.06 -11.28
CA VAL A 141 -25.40 1.01 -12.21
C VAL A 141 -25.60 0.46 -13.62
N HIS A 142 -26.67 0.85 -14.30
CA HIS A 142 -26.93 0.38 -15.67
C HIS A 142 -25.86 0.84 -16.68
N ARG A 143 -25.20 -0.12 -17.33
CA ARG A 143 -24.19 0.17 -18.37
C ARG A 143 -24.81 0.77 -19.64
N THR A 144 -25.95 0.24 -20.08
CA THR A 144 -26.59 0.54 -21.37
C THR A 144 -27.70 1.59 -21.31
N SER A 145 -27.88 2.27 -20.17
CA SER A 145 -28.86 3.36 -20.08
C SER A 145 -28.42 4.60 -20.86
N ASN A 146 -29.40 5.34 -21.38
CA ASN A 146 -29.20 6.60 -22.13
C ASN A 146 -28.72 7.76 -21.24
N THR A 147 -28.45 7.54 -19.96
CA THR A 147 -27.97 8.60 -19.08
C THR A 147 -26.51 8.97 -19.42
N PRO A 148 -26.15 10.26 -19.40
CA PRO A 148 -24.79 10.70 -19.72
C PRO A 148 -23.74 10.04 -18.82
N LYS A 149 -22.56 9.75 -19.37
CA LYS A 149 -21.46 9.11 -18.61
C LYS A 149 -21.13 9.88 -17.32
N SER A 150 -21.08 11.22 -17.39
CA SER A 150 -20.82 12.10 -16.23
C SER A 150 -21.85 11.92 -15.11
N THR A 151 -23.14 11.70 -15.45
CA THR A 151 -24.18 11.47 -14.44
C THR A 151 -24.01 10.12 -13.76
N LYS A 152 -23.59 9.09 -14.49
CA LYS A 152 -23.30 7.77 -13.92
C LYS A 152 -22.09 7.82 -12.99
N GLU A 153 -21.04 8.55 -13.38
CA GLU A 153 -19.85 8.78 -12.55
C GLU A 153 -20.21 9.53 -11.26
N ARG A 154 -21.03 10.59 -11.33
CA ARG A 154 -21.52 11.31 -10.15
C ARG A 154 -22.35 10.43 -9.22
N ILE A 155 -23.22 9.57 -9.77
CA ILE A 155 -24.01 8.61 -8.98
C ILE A 155 -23.07 7.59 -8.31
N ALA A 156 -22.09 7.06 -9.04
CA ALA A 156 -21.13 6.11 -8.49
C ALA A 156 -20.30 6.73 -7.34
N GLN A 157 -19.90 8.00 -7.47
CA GLN A 157 -19.22 8.76 -6.43
C GLN A 157 -20.11 9.02 -5.20
N LYS A 158 -21.35 9.49 -5.41
CA LYS A 158 -22.32 9.76 -4.31
C LYS A 158 -22.51 8.56 -3.39
N TYR A 159 -22.50 7.36 -3.97
CA TYR A 159 -22.71 6.12 -3.25
C TYR A 159 -21.41 5.30 -3.11
N ALA A 160 -20.23 5.91 -3.30
CA ALA A 160 -18.94 5.22 -3.18
C ALA A 160 -18.74 4.74 -1.74
N ASP A 161 -19.01 5.62 -0.77
CA ASP A 161 -18.80 5.43 0.67
C ASP A 161 -19.63 4.29 1.29
N ILE A 162 -20.70 3.86 0.60
CA ILE A 162 -21.70 2.90 1.13
C ILE A 162 -21.47 1.47 0.61
N THR A 163 -20.80 1.33 -0.53
CA THR A 163 -20.29 0.01 -1.01
C THR A 163 -19.17 -0.58 -0.14
N ASP A 164 -18.80 0.20 0.87
CA ASP A 164 -17.62 0.14 1.69
C ASP A 164 -18.05 0.04 3.15
N MET A 165 -19.09 -0.73 3.46
CA MET A 165 -19.43 -1.05 4.84
C MET A 165 -19.57 -2.55 5.03
N ASP A 166 -19.01 -3.05 6.13
CA ASP A 166 -19.14 -4.46 6.52
C ASP A 166 -20.55 -4.74 7.06
N GLU A 167 -20.86 -6.01 7.33
CA GLU A 167 -22.17 -6.42 7.87
C GLU A 167 -22.52 -5.74 9.21
N ASN A 168 -21.53 -5.14 9.88
CA ASN A 168 -21.59 -4.45 11.16
C ASN A 168 -21.63 -2.91 11.05
N GLY A 169 -21.64 -2.34 9.84
CA GLY A 169 -21.74 -0.89 9.63
C GLY A 169 -20.43 -0.10 9.80
N ASN A 170 -19.27 -0.77 9.80
CA ASN A 170 -17.98 -0.09 9.82
C ASN A 170 -17.56 0.35 8.41
N VAL A 171 -17.01 1.57 8.30
CA VAL A 171 -16.41 2.09 7.07
C VAL A 171 -15.21 1.23 6.66
N ILE A 172 -15.34 0.52 5.54
CA ILE A 172 -14.29 -0.18 4.80
C ILE A 172 -13.65 0.81 3.83
N ASP A 173 -12.56 1.45 4.23
CA ASP A 173 -11.79 2.30 3.33
C ASP A 173 -11.43 1.55 2.03
N LYS A 174 -11.82 2.13 0.89
CA LYS A 174 -11.69 1.53 -0.46
C LYS A 174 -10.27 1.56 -1.01
N ASN A 175 -9.28 1.87 -0.18
CA ASN A 175 -7.89 1.63 -0.51
C ASN A 175 -7.49 0.15 -0.40
N ASP A 176 -8.28 -0.71 0.27
CA ASP A 176 -7.88 -2.11 0.54
C ASP A 176 -8.58 -3.20 -0.28
N LYS A 177 -9.64 -2.91 -1.07
CA LYS A 177 -10.37 -3.94 -1.84
C LYS A 177 -9.94 -4.12 -3.31
N LYS A 178 -8.67 -3.86 -3.61
CA LYS A 178 -8.03 -4.34 -4.84
C LYS A 178 -6.64 -4.94 -4.65
N LEU A 179 -6.42 -5.74 -3.61
CA LEU A 179 -5.69 -7.00 -3.81
C LEU A 179 -5.85 -7.95 -2.63
N LYS A 180 -6.24 -9.21 -2.90
CA LYS A 180 -5.79 -10.30 -2.03
C LYS A 180 -4.29 -10.48 -2.23
N SER A 181 -3.51 -9.77 -1.43
CA SER A 181 -2.23 -10.22 -0.91
C SER A 181 -2.17 -9.65 0.49
N ASP A 182 -2.03 -10.49 1.50
CA ASP A 182 -1.88 -10.04 2.89
C ASP A 182 -0.86 -8.89 2.95
N ILE A 183 -1.36 -7.66 3.12
CA ILE A 183 -0.53 -6.52 3.48
C ILE A 183 -0.39 -6.63 4.99
N GLY A 184 0.40 -7.61 5.45
CA GLY A 184 0.98 -7.54 6.80
C GLY A 184 1.75 -6.23 6.96
N ASP A 185 2.07 -5.88 8.22
CA ASP A 185 2.70 -4.66 8.77
C ASP A 185 3.79 -3.96 7.91
N PHE A 186 3.45 -3.57 6.68
CA PHE A 186 4.32 -2.86 5.76
C PHE A 186 4.12 -1.38 6.03
N GLU A 187 5.12 -0.74 6.61
CA GLU A 187 5.14 0.69 6.85
C GLU A 187 5.84 1.37 5.67
N ILE A 188 5.23 2.46 5.19
CA ILE A 188 5.85 3.30 4.16
C ILE A 188 6.84 4.20 4.91
N THR A 189 8.13 3.94 4.75
CA THR A 189 9.19 4.80 5.28
C THR A 189 9.56 5.89 4.27
N ASP A 190 10.09 7.01 4.75
CA ASP A 190 10.52 8.13 3.91
C ASP A 190 11.56 7.69 2.85
N GLU A 191 12.39 6.69 3.16
CA GLU A 191 13.37 6.11 2.22
C GLU A 191 12.71 5.43 0.99
N ILE A 192 11.56 4.78 1.18
CA ILE A 192 10.80 4.15 0.09
C ILE A 192 10.18 5.21 -0.80
N VAL A 193 9.70 6.29 -0.19
CA VAL A 193 9.12 7.43 -0.89
C VAL A 193 10.19 8.17 -1.69
N GLU A 194 11.36 8.39 -1.13
CA GLU A 194 12.50 9.00 -1.83
C GLU A 194 12.96 8.14 -3.02
N LEU A 195 12.95 6.80 -2.87
CA LEU A 195 13.38 5.87 -3.91
C LEU A 195 12.44 5.79 -5.11
N PHE A 196 11.12 5.82 -4.90
CA PHE A 196 10.13 5.64 -5.97
C PHE A 196 9.41 6.94 -6.38
N GLY A 197 9.49 7.97 -5.55
CA GLY A 197 8.77 9.24 -5.68
C GLY A 197 7.37 9.22 -5.06
N ASP A 198 6.78 10.41 -4.91
CA ASP A 198 5.45 10.61 -4.33
C ASP A 198 4.30 10.19 -5.26
N GLY A 199 3.15 9.91 -4.65
CA GLY A 199 1.86 9.78 -5.35
C GLY A 199 1.44 8.35 -5.71
N TYR A 200 2.06 7.33 -5.11
CA TYR A 200 1.64 5.93 -5.26
C TYR A 200 0.84 5.44 -4.05
N SER A 201 0.03 4.41 -4.26
CA SER A 201 -0.68 3.73 -3.16
C SER A 201 0.26 2.85 -2.32
N LYS A 202 -0.10 2.60 -1.06
CA LYS A 202 0.65 1.70 -0.15
C LYS A 202 0.93 0.32 -0.77
N TYR A 203 -0.06 -0.18 -1.50
CA TYR A 203 0.03 -1.44 -2.22
C TYR A 203 1.04 -1.40 -3.38
N GLU A 204 1.05 -0.32 -4.15
CA GLU A 204 2.02 -0.09 -5.21
C GLU A 204 3.45 0.02 -4.64
N TYR A 205 3.64 0.76 -3.54
CA TYR A 205 4.92 0.83 -2.85
C TYR A 205 5.40 -0.55 -2.37
N LYS A 206 4.52 -1.36 -1.79
CA LYS A 206 4.87 -2.73 -1.37
C LYS A 206 5.33 -3.58 -2.56
N LYS A 207 4.56 -3.60 -3.65
CA LYS A 207 4.92 -4.33 -4.88
C LYS A 207 6.24 -3.87 -5.47
N MET A 208 6.46 -2.56 -5.52
CA MET A 208 7.68 -1.97 -6.02
C MET A 208 8.87 -2.36 -5.13
N TYR A 209 8.73 -2.23 -3.81
CA TYR A 209 9.78 -2.56 -2.85
C TYR A 209 10.15 -4.06 -2.88
N GLU A 210 9.17 -4.97 -2.84
CA GLU A 210 9.42 -6.41 -2.93
C GLU A 210 10.12 -6.81 -4.23
N LYS A 211 9.72 -6.21 -5.36
CA LYS A 211 10.33 -6.49 -6.67
C LYS A 211 11.74 -5.90 -6.74
N TYR A 212 11.95 -4.72 -6.16
CA TYR A 212 13.25 -4.06 -6.07
C TYR A 212 14.24 -4.89 -5.25
N GLU A 213 13.87 -5.32 -4.04
CA GLU A 213 14.74 -6.17 -3.19
C GLU A 213 15.04 -7.52 -3.85
N LYS A 214 14.08 -8.13 -4.56
CA LYS A 214 14.32 -9.36 -5.34
C LYS A 214 15.32 -9.18 -6.48
N LEU A 215 15.28 -8.04 -7.16
CA LEU A 215 16.20 -7.73 -8.27
C LEU A 215 17.58 -7.32 -7.75
N LYS A 216 17.63 -6.65 -6.59
CA LYS A 216 18.86 -6.23 -5.91
C LYS A 216 19.73 -7.40 -5.47
N LEU A 217 19.14 -8.53 -5.06
CA LEU A 217 19.89 -9.75 -4.68
C LEU A 217 20.83 -10.26 -5.78
N ASN A 218 20.47 -10.06 -7.04
CA ASN A 218 21.23 -10.55 -8.19
C ASN A 218 21.95 -9.42 -8.96
N TYR A 219 21.95 -8.19 -8.41
CA TYR A 219 22.49 -7.01 -9.10
C TYR A 219 23.51 -6.29 -8.21
N SER A 220 24.73 -6.09 -8.71
CA SER A 220 25.75 -5.30 -8.04
C SER A 220 25.44 -3.81 -8.19
N LEU A 221 24.74 -3.23 -7.20
CA LEU A 221 24.52 -1.78 -7.13
C LEU A 221 25.86 -1.08 -6.80
N GLN A 222 26.61 -0.68 -7.83
CA GLN A 222 27.91 -0.02 -7.67
C GLN A 222 27.79 1.50 -7.51
N THR A 223 26.73 2.13 -8.05
CA THR A 223 26.54 3.59 -8.03
C THR A 223 25.07 3.97 -7.85
N ASN A 224 24.79 5.19 -7.37
CA ASN A 224 23.43 5.73 -7.22
C ASN A 224 22.65 5.74 -8.55
N ILE A 225 23.36 5.90 -9.68
CA ILE A 225 22.75 5.86 -11.03
C ILE A 225 22.12 4.49 -11.29
N HIS A 226 22.77 3.40 -10.88
CA HIS A 226 22.22 2.06 -11.03
C HIS A 226 20.99 1.84 -10.14
N GLN A 227 20.99 2.42 -8.94
CA GLN A 227 19.87 2.37 -8.01
C GLN A 227 18.64 3.12 -8.57
N GLU A 228 18.82 4.34 -9.08
CA GLU A 228 17.74 5.11 -9.71
C GLU A 228 17.21 4.44 -11.00
N ALA A 229 18.11 3.85 -11.78
CA ALA A 229 17.74 3.14 -13.01
C ALA A 229 16.94 1.86 -12.71
N LEU A 230 17.33 1.11 -11.67
CA LEU A 230 16.58 -0.05 -11.19
C LEU A 230 15.23 0.34 -10.61
N ALA A 231 15.16 1.41 -9.80
CA ALA A 231 13.91 1.93 -9.26
C ALA A 231 12.95 2.36 -10.39
N THR A 232 13.48 3.00 -11.43
CA THR A 232 12.72 3.40 -12.62
C THR A 232 12.19 2.21 -13.41
N TYR A 233 13.02 1.18 -13.61
CA TYR A 233 12.58 -0.08 -14.23
C TYR A 233 11.43 -0.74 -13.45
N VAL A 234 11.59 -0.85 -12.13
CA VAL A 234 10.58 -1.45 -11.24
C VAL A 234 9.26 -0.69 -11.29
N ARG A 235 9.28 0.65 -11.32
CA ARG A 235 8.06 1.49 -11.45
C ARG A 235 7.28 1.16 -12.72
N PHE A 236 7.95 1.08 -13.87
CA PHE A 236 7.28 0.76 -15.13
C PHE A 236 6.80 -0.70 -15.19
N LYS A 237 7.58 -1.64 -14.64
CA LYS A 237 7.20 -3.06 -14.62
C LYS A 237 5.96 -3.32 -13.77
N VAL A 238 5.84 -2.68 -12.60
CA VAL A 238 4.65 -2.79 -11.75
C VAL A 238 3.41 -2.21 -12.45
N LYS A 239 3.55 -1.06 -13.15
CA LYS A 239 2.47 -0.47 -13.93
C LYS A 239 2.03 -1.33 -15.12
N GLU A 240 2.97 -1.99 -15.80
CA GLU A 240 2.68 -2.96 -16.86
C GLU A 240 1.85 -4.15 -16.33
N GLU A 241 2.27 -4.75 -15.22
CA GLU A 241 1.59 -5.89 -14.59
C GLU A 241 0.17 -5.52 -14.16
N ASP A 242 0.01 -4.32 -13.59
CA ASP A 242 -1.28 -3.79 -13.21
C ASP A 242 -2.19 -3.49 -14.41
N ALA A 243 -1.66 -2.89 -15.48
CA ALA A 243 -2.41 -2.64 -16.72
C ALA A 243 -2.83 -3.96 -17.41
N THR A 244 -1.95 -4.96 -17.39
CA THR A 244 -2.23 -6.32 -17.89
C THR A 244 -3.32 -7.00 -17.07
N ALA A 245 -3.26 -6.90 -15.74
CA ALA A 245 -4.29 -7.44 -14.84
C ALA A 245 -5.65 -6.76 -15.01
N ARG A 246 -5.67 -5.48 -15.41
CA ARG A 246 -6.90 -4.72 -15.73
C ARG A 246 -7.46 -5.04 -17.13
N GLY A 247 -6.77 -5.86 -17.92
CA GLY A 247 -7.16 -6.19 -19.30
C GLY A 247 -6.95 -5.05 -20.30
N ASN A 248 -6.17 -4.01 -19.95
CA ASN A 248 -5.88 -2.89 -20.82
C ASN A 248 -4.58 -3.12 -21.61
N VAL A 249 -4.71 -3.78 -22.76
CA VAL A 249 -3.58 -4.23 -23.60
C VAL A 249 -2.77 -3.05 -24.16
N ASP A 250 -3.41 -1.94 -24.51
CA ASP A 250 -2.74 -0.76 -25.08
C ASP A 250 -1.86 -0.06 -24.04
N GLU A 251 -2.35 0.05 -22.81
CA GLU A 251 -1.61 0.65 -21.71
C GLU A 251 -0.48 -0.26 -21.23
N ALA A 252 -0.73 -1.58 -21.15
CA ALA A 252 0.31 -2.56 -20.84
C ALA A 252 1.47 -2.49 -21.84
N LYS A 253 1.19 -2.37 -23.14
CA LYS A 253 2.23 -2.24 -24.16
C LYS A 253 3.09 -0.98 -23.97
N LYS A 254 2.47 0.17 -23.65
CA LYS A 254 3.20 1.41 -23.38
C LYS A 254 4.15 1.29 -22.20
N TRP A 255 3.67 0.71 -21.10
CA TRP A 255 4.50 0.52 -19.90
C TRP A 255 5.57 -0.54 -20.11
N TYR A 256 5.30 -1.58 -20.90
CA TYR A 256 6.29 -2.57 -21.33
C TYR A 256 7.42 -1.93 -22.14
N ASP A 257 7.08 -1.12 -23.15
CA ASP A 257 8.08 -0.42 -23.98
C ASP A 257 8.91 0.56 -23.14
N ALA A 258 8.27 1.28 -22.20
CA ALA A 258 8.97 2.16 -21.25
C ALA A 258 9.90 1.38 -20.30
N ALA A 259 9.46 0.22 -19.80
CA ALA A 259 10.26 -0.66 -18.96
C ALA A 259 11.47 -1.22 -19.71
N GLN A 260 11.30 -1.65 -20.96
CA GLN A 260 12.41 -2.14 -21.79
C GLN A 260 13.44 -1.04 -22.09
N ASN A 261 12.98 0.17 -22.44
CA ASN A 261 13.86 1.31 -22.64
C ASN A 261 14.63 1.69 -21.36
N ALA A 262 13.98 1.61 -20.19
CA ALA A 262 14.65 1.82 -18.90
C ALA A 262 15.65 0.69 -18.60
N ALA A 263 15.30 -0.56 -18.92
CA ALA A 263 16.18 -1.72 -18.75
C ALA A 263 17.43 -1.64 -19.62
N GLU A 264 17.30 -1.25 -20.88
CA GLU A 264 18.45 -1.06 -21.78
C GLU A 264 19.37 0.06 -21.30
N LYS A 265 18.81 1.19 -20.86
CA LYS A 265 19.60 2.30 -20.27
C LYS A 265 20.29 1.91 -18.96
N ALA A 266 19.65 1.04 -18.19
CA ALA A 266 20.17 0.51 -16.92
C ALA A 266 21.11 -0.70 -17.10
N LYS A 267 21.33 -1.17 -18.34
CA LYS A 267 22.04 -2.42 -18.66
C LYS A 267 21.46 -3.67 -17.96
N LEU A 268 20.14 -3.71 -17.78
CA LEU A 268 19.40 -4.80 -17.13
C LEU A 268 19.01 -5.94 -18.10
N THR A 269 19.38 -5.87 -19.40
CA THR A 269 19.04 -6.91 -20.37
C THR A 269 20.10 -8.03 -20.42
N PRO A 270 19.69 -9.32 -20.45
CA PRO A 270 20.61 -10.46 -20.51
C PRO A 270 21.58 -10.46 -21.71
N LYS A 271 21.26 -9.71 -22.77
CA LYS A 271 22.10 -9.58 -23.98
C LYS A 271 23.32 -8.68 -23.77
N GLN A 272 23.37 -7.90 -22.68
CA GLN A 272 24.45 -6.96 -22.38
C GLN A 272 25.18 -7.28 -21.09
N LEU A 273 24.76 -8.31 -20.35
CA LEU A 273 25.61 -8.92 -19.33
C LEU A 273 26.83 -9.48 -20.05
N THR A 274 27.99 -8.88 -19.81
CA THR A 274 29.24 -9.42 -20.34
C THR A 274 29.50 -10.77 -19.69
N LYS A 275 30.32 -11.63 -20.30
CA LYS A 275 30.70 -12.92 -19.70
C LYS A 275 31.25 -12.75 -18.26
N ALA A 276 31.82 -11.58 -17.98
CA ALA A 276 32.30 -11.17 -16.67
C ALA A 276 31.20 -10.90 -15.62
N ASP A 277 29.97 -10.56 -16.04
CA ASP A 277 28.82 -10.33 -15.13
C ASP A 277 27.99 -11.60 -14.88
N LEU A 278 28.01 -12.55 -15.83
CA LEU A 278 27.31 -13.84 -15.72
C LEU A 278 28.10 -14.86 -14.90
N ASP A 279 29.42 -14.84 -14.99
CA ASP A 279 30.30 -15.60 -14.12
C ASP A 279 30.54 -14.80 -12.85
N SER A 280 29.69 -15.02 -11.85
CA SER A 280 29.88 -14.63 -10.44
C SER A 280 31.05 -15.37 -9.78
N GLY A 281 32.16 -15.54 -10.51
CA GLY A 281 33.36 -16.25 -10.10
C GLY A 281 34.60 -15.64 -10.76
N VAL A 282 35.34 -14.88 -9.96
CA VAL A 282 36.77 -14.51 -10.09
C VAL A 282 37.40 -14.76 -11.47
N ASN A 283 37.53 -13.68 -12.25
CA ASN A 283 37.95 -13.72 -13.66
C ASN A 283 39.46 -13.56 -13.86
N SER A 284 40.23 -13.36 -12.78
CA SER A 284 41.69 -13.40 -12.82
C SER A 284 42.25 -14.02 -11.54
N VAL A 285 43.45 -14.62 -11.63
CA VAL A 285 44.17 -15.16 -10.48
C VAL A 285 44.34 -14.10 -9.38
N SER A 286 44.44 -12.83 -9.76
CA SER A 286 44.52 -11.67 -8.85
C SER A 286 43.22 -11.42 -8.07
N GLU A 287 42.07 -11.61 -8.70
CA GLU A 287 40.76 -11.55 -8.03
C GLU A 287 40.50 -12.81 -7.21
N LEU A 288 41.01 -13.97 -7.64
CA LEU A 288 40.94 -15.22 -6.89
C LEU A 288 41.75 -15.14 -5.60
N THR A 289 42.94 -14.55 -5.62
CA THR A 289 43.69 -14.24 -4.39
C THR A 289 42.93 -13.26 -3.49
N LYS A 290 42.32 -12.21 -4.05
CA LYS A 290 41.53 -11.23 -3.28
C LYS A 290 40.26 -11.84 -2.68
N ALA A 291 39.60 -12.74 -3.40
CA ALA A 291 38.42 -13.45 -2.93
C ALA A 291 38.78 -14.52 -1.90
N VAL A 292 39.93 -15.20 -2.04
CA VAL A 292 40.46 -16.12 -1.03
C VAL A 292 40.85 -15.37 0.25
N GLU A 293 41.45 -14.18 0.13
CA GLU A 293 41.72 -13.28 1.27
C GLU A 293 40.44 -12.79 1.97
N GLN A 294 39.30 -12.74 1.26
CA GLN A 294 38.01 -12.30 1.79
C GLN A 294 37.09 -13.44 2.28
N ALA A 295 37.19 -14.65 1.71
CA ALA A 295 36.25 -15.75 1.93
C ALA A 295 36.65 -16.68 3.09
N VAL A 296 37.94 -16.78 3.40
CA VAL A 296 38.42 -17.48 4.60
C VAL A 296 39.16 -16.47 5.44
N ASP A 297 38.52 -16.04 6.52
CA ASP A 297 39.10 -15.20 7.57
C ASP A 297 40.39 -15.85 8.10
N VAL A 298 41.54 -15.48 7.51
CA VAL A 298 42.85 -15.65 8.16
C VAL A 298 43.23 -14.37 8.92
N ILE A 299 42.52 -13.25 8.70
CA ILE A 299 42.71 -12.03 9.48
C ILE A 299 41.36 -11.50 9.95
N LYS A 300 41.06 -11.83 11.21
CA LYS A 300 39.90 -11.36 11.97
C LYS A 300 39.69 -9.84 11.79
N ILE A 301 38.64 -9.44 11.08
CA ILE A 301 38.25 -8.02 11.01
C ILE A 301 37.80 -7.58 12.42
N MET A 302 38.53 -6.64 13.02
CA MET A 302 38.25 -6.14 14.36
C MET A 302 36.93 -5.34 14.42
N PRO A 303 36.19 -5.39 15.55
CA PRO A 303 34.91 -4.68 15.71
C PRO A 303 35.08 -3.15 15.60
N ARG A 304 34.11 -2.48 14.96
CA ARG A 304 34.06 -1.01 14.89
C ARG A 304 33.52 -0.44 16.19
N PHE A 305 34.27 0.45 16.81
CA PHE A 305 33.86 1.14 18.03
C PHE A 305 32.85 2.24 17.72
N LYS A 306 31.76 2.26 18.50
CA LYS A 306 30.83 3.38 18.60
C LYS A 306 31.01 3.93 20.02
N TYR A 307 31.72 5.04 20.21
CA TYR A 307 31.62 6.02 21.32
C TYR A 307 32.73 7.08 21.21
N ARG A 308 32.43 8.36 21.50
CA ARG A 308 33.39 9.38 22.01
C ARG A 308 33.07 9.54 23.50
N PRO A 309 34.04 9.65 24.43
CA PRO A 309 34.75 10.93 24.71
C PRO A 309 36.17 10.74 25.29
N ASN A 310 37.20 10.92 24.44
CA ASN A 310 38.56 10.36 24.53
C ASN A 310 38.58 9.03 23.78
N ASP A 311 39.33 8.95 22.68
CA ASP A 311 39.43 7.71 21.92
C ASP A 311 39.99 6.65 22.88
N ALA A 312 39.17 5.64 23.22
CA ALA A 312 39.59 4.49 24.01
C ALA A 312 40.90 3.87 23.46
N PRO A 313 41.16 3.87 22.13
CA PRO A 313 42.48 3.55 21.58
C PRO A 313 43.63 4.41 22.12
N ASP A 314 43.48 5.74 22.18
CA ASP A 314 44.57 6.64 22.61
C ASP A 314 44.92 6.43 24.08
N PHE A 315 43.91 6.25 24.95
CA PHE A 315 44.13 5.92 26.35
C PHE A 315 44.79 4.55 26.51
N ASN A 316 44.35 3.54 25.75
CA ASN A 316 44.97 2.21 25.77
C ASN A 316 46.43 2.24 25.28
N ILE A 317 46.72 3.04 24.25
CA ILE A 317 48.09 3.25 23.75
C ILE A 317 48.94 3.92 24.84
N TRP A 318 48.41 4.95 25.52
CA TRP A 318 49.11 5.59 26.62
C TRP A 318 49.43 4.61 27.76
N CYS A 319 48.44 3.81 28.20
CA CYS A 319 48.67 2.78 29.23
C CYS A 319 49.69 1.72 28.78
N TYR A 320 49.70 1.36 27.49
CA TYR A 320 50.66 0.41 26.94
C TYR A 320 52.08 0.97 26.92
N VAL A 321 52.25 2.22 26.45
CA VAL A 321 53.56 2.90 26.48
C VAL A 321 54.07 3.01 27.91
N ASP A 322 53.19 3.34 28.87
CA ASP A 322 53.56 3.46 30.27
C ASP A 322 53.97 2.11 30.88
N TYR A 323 53.24 1.04 30.52
CA TYR A 323 53.59 -0.32 30.92
C TYR A 323 54.94 -0.78 30.35
N GLU A 324 55.22 -0.55 29.07
CA GLU A 324 56.53 -0.88 28.48
C GLU A 324 57.67 -0.10 29.13
N ARG A 325 57.43 1.18 29.45
CA ARG A 325 58.41 2.01 30.16
C ARG A 325 58.69 1.45 31.55
N LYS A 326 57.64 1.03 32.27
CA LYS A 326 57.78 0.37 33.59
C LYS A 326 58.56 -0.94 33.49
N LEU A 327 58.37 -1.74 32.43
CA LEU A 327 59.17 -2.95 32.18
C LEU A 327 60.65 -2.66 31.86
N ASN A 328 60.95 -1.47 31.35
CA ASN A 328 62.31 -1.04 31.01
C ASN A 328 62.92 -0.09 32.08
N ASP A 329 62.37 -0.06 33.29
CA ASP A 329 62.78 0.81 34.40
C ASP A 329 62.83 2.32 34.02
N GLN A 330 61.94 2.74 33.12
CA GLN A 330 61.79 4.13 32.68
C GLN A 330 60.63 4.80 33.43
N PRO A 331 60.72 6.12 33.69
CA PRO A 331 59.65 6.86 34.34
C PRO A 331 58.41 6.92 33.44
N SER A 332 57.25 7.02 34.09
CA SER A 332 55.97 7.14 33.41
C SER A 332 55.92 8.37 32.50
N VAL A 333 55.09 8.29 31.47
CA VAL A 333 54.99 9.33 30.44
C VAL A 333 53.66 10.07 30.53
N SER A 334 53.66 11.38 30.26
CA SER A 334 52.41 12.13 30.21
C SER A 334 51.63 11.79 28.94
N TYR A 335 50.30 11.94 28.98
CA TYR A 335 49.48 11.75 27.78
C TYR A 335 49.84 12.77 26.68
N GLU A 336 50.32 13.95 27.09
CA GLU A 336 50.81 15.02 26.22
C GLU A 336 52.01 14.62 25.36
N ASP A 337 52.94 13.87 25.95
CA ASP A 337 54.13 13.41 25.25
C ASP A 337 53.78 12.36 24.17
N VAL A 338 52.70 11.59 24.37
CA VAL A 338 52.25 10.59 23.40
C VAL A 338 51.66 11.25 22.15
N TYR A 339 50.76 12.23 22.30
CA TYR A 339 50.18 12.88 21.12
C TYR A 339 51.15 13.83 20.42
N SER A 340 52.08 14.46 21.16
CA SER A 340 53.08 15.34 20.55
C SER A 340 54.07 14.57 19.66
N PHE A 341 54.39 13.32 20.02
CA PHE A 341 55.14 12.42 19.14
C PHE A 341 54.41 12.17 17.82
N TYR A 342 53.09 11.92 17.87
CA TYR A 342 52.28 11.76 16.67
C TYR A 342 52.31 13.01 15.79
N ASP A 343 52.12 14.20 16.38
CA ASP A 343 52.12 15.46 15.65
C ASP A 343 53.46 15.69 14.92
N LYS A 344 54.58 15.40 15.60
CA LYS A 344 55.93 15.47 14.99
C LYS A 344 56.09 14.50 13.82
N LYS A 345 55.59 13.25 13.95
CA LYS A 345 55.70 12.25 12.88
C LYS A 345 54.85 12.60 11.67
N ARG A 346 53.67 13.18 11.89
CA ARG A 346 52.84 13.73 10.82
C ARG A 346 53.58 14.85 10.07
N GLU A 347 54.18 15.78 10.80
CA GLU A 347 54.97 16.86 10.19
C GLU A 347 56.17 16.35 9.40
N GLU A 348 56.91 15.38 9.95
CA GLU A 348 58.01 14.71 9.23
C GLU A 348 57.53 14.04 7.93
N TYR A 349 56.38 13.37 7.96
CA TYR A 349 55.78 12.73 6.79
C TYR A 349 55.38 13.76 5.72
N ILE A 350 54.67 14.82 6.12
CA ILE A 350 54.24 15.89 5.20
C ILE A 350 55.45 16.60 4.60
N ALA A 351 56.50 16.83 5.39
CA ALA A 351 57.73 17.46 4.90
C ALA A 351 58.47 16.61 3.87
N GLN A 352 58.43 15.28 3.99
CA GLN A 352 59.12 14.36 3.08
C GLN A 352 58.30 14.04 1.82
N ASN A 353 57.00 13.83 1.97
CA ASN A 353 56.15 13.23 0.94
C ASN A 353 55.03 14.15 0.45
N GLY A 354 54.82 15.30 1.09
CA GLY A 354 53.62 16.11 0.94
C GLY A 354 52.37 15.38 1.48
N ASP A 355 51.20 15.80 1.01
CA ASP A 355 49.94 15.06 1.20
C ASP A 355 49.23 14.85 -0.15
N PRO A 356 49.78 14.01 -1.05
CA PRO A 356 49.24 13.83 -2.40
C PRO A 356 47.87 13.15 -2.42
N TYR A 357 47.44 12.53 -1.32
CA TYR A 357 46.19 11.78 -1.20
C TYR A 357 45.18 12.43 -0.24
N GLY A 358 45.49 13.62 0.31
CA GLY A 358 44.62 14.34 1.25
C GLY A 358 44.32 13.54 2.52
N ILE A 359 45.29 12.75 2.99
CA ILE A 359 45.16 11.88 4.16
C ILE A 359 44.88 12.71 5.42
N PHE A 360 45.46 13.91 5.50
CA PHE A 360 45.38 14.79 6.66
C PHE A 360 44.42 15.98 6.48
N ASP A 361 43.90 16.20 5.26
CA ASP A 361 43.08 17.37 4.90
C ASP A 361 41.79 17.53 5.73
N ASN A 362 41.20 16.41 6.19
CA ASN A 362 39.96 16.39 6.98
C ASN A 362 40.14 15.77 8.36
N GLU A 363 41.37 15.64 8.85
CA GLU A 363 41.63 15.00 10.14
C GLU A 363 41.24 15.93 11.31
N PRO A 364 40.29 15.54 12.18
CA PRO A 364 39.83 16.40 13.28
C PRO A 364 40.79 16.40 14.48
N THR A 365 41.83 15.57 14.46
CA THR A 365 42.71 15.26 15.59
C THR A 365 43.37 16.50 16.17
N LEU A 366 43.94 17.37 15.33
CA LEU A 366 44.52 18.65 15.76
C LEU A 366 43.49 19.60 16.38
N LYS A 367 42.33 19.74 15.72
CA LYS A 367 41.25 20.65 16.17
C LYS A 367 40.67 20.22 17.52
N ASN A 368 40.72 18.93 17.83
CA ASN A 368 40.18 18.37 19.06
C ASN A 368 41.17 18.40 20.24
N ARG A 369 42.45 18.77 20.06
CA ARG A 369 43.47 18.73 21.13
C ARG A 369 43.12 19.65 22.31
N ASP A 370 42.60 20.83 22.03
CA ASP A 370 42.23 21.79 23.08
C ASP A 370 41.09 21.25 23.96
N THR A 371 40.14 20.54 23.33
CA THR A 371 39.09 19.82 24.03
C THR A 371 39.67 18.71 24.90
N VAL A 372 40.57 17.88 24.35
CA VAL A 372 41.18 16.75 25.08
C VAL A 372 41.93 17.20 26.34
N LYS A 373 42.70 18.29 26.27
CA LYS A 373 43.41 18.85 27.44
C LYS A 373 42.50 19.21 28.61
N THR A 374 41.23 19.57 28.35
CA THR A 374 40.28 19.93 29.42
C THR A 374 39.69 18.73 30.16
N PHE A 375 39.73 17.53 29.57
CA PHE A 375 39.11 16.31 30.12
C PHE A 375 40.10 15.36 30.81
N ILE A 376 41.40 15.63 30.76
CA ILE A 376 42.41 14.86 31.48
C ILE A 376 42.54 15.44 32.88
N LYS A 377 41.68 14.98 33.79
CA LYS A 377 41.92 15.08 35.23
C LYS A 377 41.98 13.65 35.77
N LEU A 378 43.18 13.21 36.11
CA LEU A 378 43.36 11.94 36.79
C LEU A 378 42.76 12.07 38.20
N PRO A 379 42.11 11.01 38.73
CA PRO A 379 41.72 10.95 40.14
C PRO A 379 42.94 11.18 41.05
N ASP A 380 42.75 11.85 42.20
CA ASP A 380 43.84 12.19 43.13
C ASP A 380 44.60 10.95 43.64
N ASP A 381 43.97 9.77 43.58
CA ASP A 381 44.47 8.46 44.02
C ASP A 381 45.02 7.58 42.87
N TYR A 382 45.17 8.12 41.65
CA TYR A 382 45.63 7.34 40.49
C TYR A 382 47.04 6.77 40.68
N GLU A 383 47.97 7.52 41.29
CA GLU A 383 49.32 7.02 41.57
C GLU A 383 49.36 5.99 42.71
N GLU A 384 48.43 6.05 43.67
CA GLU A 384 48.33 5.05 44.75
C GLU A 384 47.82 3.71 44.23
N LEU A 385 46.89 3.71 43.26
CA LEU A 385 46.34 2.50 42.63
C LEU A 385 47.27 1.88 41.56
N ALA A 386 48.16 2.68 40.96
CA ALA A 386 49.13 2.20 39.97
C ALA A 386 50.29 1.38 40.56
N GLY A 387 50.33 1.25 41.90
CA GLY A 387 51.27 0.42 42.63
C GLY A 387 52.68 1.00 42.60
N ASN A 388 53.06 1.60 43.73
CA ASN A 388 54.45 1.85 44.08
C ASN A 388 55.21 0.52 44.07
N GLY A 389 56.03 0.32 43.04
CA GLY A 389 57.05 -0.72 43.02
C GLY A 389 58.19 -0.31 43.95
N ASN A 390 57.97 -0.45 45.25
CA ASN A 390 59.00 -0.53 46.27
C ASN A 390 58.45 -1.38 47.42
N ASP A 391 58.37 -2.68 47.16
CA ASP A 391 58.57 -3.76 48.12
C ASP A 391 59.35 -4.89 47.42
#